data_AF-A0A0R1M0A5-F1
#
_entry.id   AF-A0A0R1M0A5-F1
#
_cell.length_a   1.000
_cell.length_b   1.000
_cell.length_c   1.000
_cell.angle_alpha   90.00
_cell.angle_beta   90.00
_cell.angle_gamma   90.00
#
_symmetry.space_group_name_H-M   'P 1'
#
loop_
_entity.id
_entity.type
_entity.pdbx_description
1 polymer ?
#
loop_
_entity_poly.entity_id
_entity_poly.type
_entity_poly.pdbx_seq_one_letter_code
_entity_poly.pdbx_strand_id
1 'polypeptide(L)'
;MLLKYRTDYEKVAMGLLSFVPALKKIDRLQAELQWYQDSEARQLLLWKDLNQDFSGIIGVELRPDFAIVRLIALTPAVRDANQTSTMLDELADMYPDQRLMGTLETTKVIAKWEASHE
;
A
#
# COMPACT_ATOMS: atom_id res chain seq x y z
N MET A 1 8.06 8.59 1.01
CA MET A 1 8.90 7.61 1.72
C MET A 1 8.05 6.51 2.35
N LEU A 2 8.22 5.27 1.87
CA LEU A 2 7.62 4.06 2.40
C LEU A 2 8.36 3.56 3.66
N LEU A 3 7.56 3.10 4.61
CA LEU A 3 7.98 2.58 5.90
C LEU A 3 7.21 1.29 6.18
N LYS A 4 7.90 0.25 6.61
CA LYS A 4 7.22 -0.97 7.07
C LYS A 4 6.35 -0.65 8.29
N TYR A 5 5.14 -1.22 8.29
CA TYR A 5 4.24 -1.16 9.44
C TYR A 5 4.92 -1.69 10.70
N ARG A 6 4.60 -1.04 11.81
CA ARG A 6 4.99 -1.42 13.16
C ARG A 6 3.79 -1.18 14.07
N THR A 7 3.74 -1.87 15.21
CA THR A 7 2.60 -1.81 16.14
C THR A 7 2.31 -0.38 16.64
N ASP A 8 3.33 0.48 16.79
CA ASP A 8 3.16 1.90 17.15
C ASP A 8 2.46 2.73 16.06
N TYR A 9 2.33 2.20 14.84
CA TYR A 9 1.58 2.81 13.75
C TYR A 9 0.14 2.30 13.61
N GLU A 10 -0.35 1.45 14.51
CA GLU A 10 -1.69 0.85 14.41
C GLU A 10 -2.79 1.88 14.18
N LYS A 11 -2.86 2.93 15.00
CA LYS A 11 -3.91 3.95 14.91
C LYS A 11 -3.89 4.67 13.56
N VAL A 12 -2.71 5.03 13.06
CA VAL A 12 -2.58 5.72 11.76
C VAL A 12 -2.83 4.75 10.59
N ALA A 13 -2.36 3.51 10.68
CA ALA A 13 -2.64 2.48 9.68
C ALA A 13 -4.14 2.20 9.56
N MET A 14 -4.86 2.04 10.69
CA MET A 14 -6.31 1.90 10.69
C MET A 14 -7.02 3.10 10.08
N GLY A 15 -6.56 4.32 10.40
CA GLY A 15 -7.07 5.55 9.81
C GLY A 15 -6.93 5.56 8.28
N LEU A 16 -5.76 5.19 7.77
CA LEU A 16 -5.49 5.12 6.33
C LEU A 16 -6.29 3.99 5.64
N LEU A 17 -6.33 2.80 6.24
CA LEU A 17 -7.12 1.67 5.74
C LEU A 17 -8.62 1.99 5.66
N SER A 18 -9.13 2.87 6.52
CA SER A 18 -10.54 3.30 6.48
C SER A 18 -10.94 4.01 5.17
N PHE A 19 -9.97 4.51 4.40
CA PHE A 19 -10.21 5.08 3.07
C PHE A 19 -10.43 4.02 1.98
N VAL A 20 -10.14 2.74 2.25
CA VAL A 20 -10.49 1.62 1.37
C VAL A 20 -11.98 1.32 1.53
N PRO A 21 -12.82 1.48 0.48
CA PRO A 21 -14.27 1.35 0.61
C PRO A 21 -14.75 0.02 1.20
N ALA A 22 -14.05 -1.07 0.90
CA ALA A 22 -14.38 -2.42 1.38
C ALA A 22 -14.16 -2.58 2.91
N LEU A 23 -13.32 -1.74 3.51
CA LEU A 23 -12.85 -1.87 4.89
C LEU A 23 -13.53 -0.90 5.87
N LYS A 24 -14.56 -0.15 5.47
CA LYS A 24 -15.18 0.89 6.34
C LYS A 24 -15.69 0.43 7.72
N LYS A 25 -15.97 -0.86 7.90
CA LYS A 25 -16.45 -1.41 9.19
C LYS A 25 -15.25 -1.75 10.07
N ILE A 26 -15.32 -1.43 11.37
CA ILE A 26 -14.20 -1.64 12.31
C ILE A 26 -13.72 -3.08 12.35
N ASP A 27 -14.64 -4.06 12.38
CA ASP A 27 -14.28 -5.49 12.37
C ASP A 27 -13.50 -5.88 11.10
N ARG A 28 -13.78 -5.22 9.97
CA ARG A 28 -13.03 -5.45 8.71
C ARG A 28 -11.66 -4.81 8.74
N LEU A 29 -11.49 -3.63 9.33
CA LEU A 29 -10.17 -3.02 9.52
C LEU A 29 -9.28 -3.90 10.38
N GLN A 30 -9.83 -4.39 11.49
CA GLN A 30 -9.11 -5.26 12.42
C GLN A 30 -8.74 -6.59 11.75
N ALA A 31 -9.68 -7.22 11.04
CA ALA A 31 -9.40 -8.45 10.31
C ALA A 31 -8.34 -8.25 9.22
N GLU A 32 -8.39 -7.14 8.47
CA GLU A 32 -7.39 -6.84 7.44
C GLU A 32 -6.01 -6.61 8.07
N LEU A 33 -5.93 -5.82 9.13
CA LEU A 33 -4.68 -5.54 9.82
C LEU A 33 -4.08 -6.83 10.43
N GLN A 34 -4.91 -7.70 11.02
CA GLN A 34 -4.48 -9.01 11.51
C GLN A 34 -3.96 -9.89 10.37
N TRP A 35 -4.66 -9.90 9.23
CA TRP A 35 -4.24 -10.66 8.06
C TRP A 35 -2.83 -10.28 7.59
N TYR A 36 -2.45 -9.00 7.62
CA TYR A 36 -1.06 -8.58 7.35
C TYR A 36 -0.07 -9.01 8.43
N GLN A 37 -0.47 -9.05 9.70
CA GLN A 37 0.42 -9.46 10.80
C GLN A 37 0.65 -10.97 10.86
N ASP A 38 -0.26 -11.77 10.31
CA ASP A 38 -0.24 -13.23 10.37
C ASP A 38 0.83 -13.88 9.45
N SER A 39 1.56 -13.13 8.62
CA SER A 39 2.68 -13.70 7.82
C SER A 39 3.67 -12.63 7.40
N GLU A 40 4.96 -12.96 7.47
CA GLU A 40 6.05 -12.09 6.98
C GLU A 40 6.00 -11.80 5.48
N ALA A 41 5.34 -12.67 4.70
CA ALA A 41 5.12 -12.45 3.28
C ALA A 41 4.02 -11.40 3.02
N ARG A 42 3.23 -11.02 4.03
CA ARG A 42 2.20 -9.99 3.92
C ARG A 42 2.72 -8.76 4.62
N GLN A 43 2.96 -7.69 3.87
CA GLN A 43 3.55 -6.47 4.41
C GLN A 43 2.61 -5.31 4.19
N LEU A 44 2.37 -4.57 5.27
CA LEU A 44 1.68 -3.29 5.22
C LEU A 44 2.75 -2.21 5.29
N LEU A 45 2.71 -1.25 4.37
CA LEU A 45 3.69 -0.18 4.23
C LEU A 45 2.96 1.15 4.34
N LEU A 46 3.41 2.02 5.24
CA LEU A 46 2.90 3.39 5.34
C LEU A 46 3.79 4.31 4.52
N TRP A 47 3.18 5.28 3.85
CA TRP A 47 3.87 6.29 3.07
C TRP A 47 3.78 7.65 3.75
N LYS A 48 4.95 8.27 3.94
CA LYS A 48 5.07 9.67 4.31
C LYS A 48 5.25 10.53 3.07
N ASP A 49 4.51 11.62 2.99
CA ASP A 49 4.67 12.63 1.94
C ASP A 49 5.89 13.52 2.19
N LEU A 50 6.05 14.55 1.35
CA LEU A 50 7.14 15.52 1.44
C LEU A 50 7.14 16.32 2.76
N ASN A 51 6.00 16.45 3.41
CA ASN A 51 5.85 17.13 4.71
C ASN A 51 6.15 16.18 5.90
N GLN A 52 6.57 14.94 5.63
CA GLN A 52 6.81 13.89 6.64
C GLN A 52 5.55 13.39 7.36
N ASP A 53 4.38 13.71 6.82
CA ASP A 53 3.09 13.27 7.34
C ASP A 53 2.66 11.94 6.72
N PHE A 54 2.06 11.08 7.54
CA PHE A 54 1.50 9.81 7.05
C PHE A 54 0.28 10.07 6.19
N SER A 55 0.46 9.86 4.89
CA SER A 55 -0.48 10.27 3.86
C SER A 55 -0.94 9.12 2.96
N GLY A 56 -0.32 7.95 3.06
CA GLY A 56 -0.72 6.77 2.29
C GLY A 56 -0.39 5.44 2.96
N ILE A 57 -0.99 4.38 2.44
CA ILE A 57 -0.73 3.00 2.84
C ILE A 57 -0.81 2.06 1.64
N ILE A 58 0.09 1.09 1.57
CA ILE A 58 0.10 0.01 0.58
C ILE A 58 0.12 -1.32 1.33
N GLY A 59 -0.78 -2.22 0.95
CA GLY A 59 -0.72 -3.61 1.37
C GLY A 59 -0.16 -4.46 0.25
N VAL A 60 0.92 -5.20 0.53
CA VAL A 60 1.56 -6.09 -0.42
C VAL A 60 1.63 -7.51 0.10
N GLU A 61 1.59 -8.45 -0.84
CA GLU A 61 1.84 -9.86 -0.60
C GLU A 61 2.99 -10.32 -1.49
N LEU A 62 4.09 -10.69 -0.85
CA LEU A 62 5.34 -11.07 -1.48
C LEU A 62 5.29 -12.54 -1.92
N ARG A 63 5.85 -12.76 -3.10
CA ARG A 63 6.12 -14.04 -3.75
C ARG A 63 7.54 -14.01 -4.32
N PRO A 64 8.12 -15.16 -4.69
CA PRO A 64 9.51 -15.21 -5.18
C PRO A 64 9.82 -14.16 -6.24
N ASP A 65 8.97 -14.03 -7.27
CA ASP A 65 9.20 -13.14 -8.41
C ASP A 65 8.27 -11.91 -8.44
N PHE A 66 7.35 -11.81 -7.48
CA PHE A 66 6.27 -10.81 -7.52
C PHE A 66 5.99 -10.16 -6.17
N ALA A 67 5.74 -8.86 -6.19
CA ALA A 67 5.14 -8.12 -5.09
C ALA A 67 3.70 -7.78 -5.49
N ILE A 68 2.74 -8.52 -4.95
CA ILE A 68 1.33 -8.37 -5.28
C ILE A 68 0.74 -7.24 -4.44
N VAL A 69 0.46 -6.10 -5.07
CA VAL A 69 -0.20 -4.94 -4.48
C VAL A 69 -1.68 -5.25 -4.31
N ARG A 70 -2.11 -5.45 -3.07
CA ARG A 70 -3.49 -5.83 -2.74
C ARG A 70 -4.40 -4.64 -2.50
N LEU A 71 -3.86 -3.59 -1.89
CA LEU A 71 -4.58 -2.35 -1.64
C LEU A 71 -3.63 -1.16 -1.70
N ILE A 72 -4.19 -0.02 -2.09
CA ILE A 72 -3.56 1.30 -1.99
C ILE A 72 -4.62 2.24 -1.43
N ALA A 73 -4.28 2.98 -0.40
CA ALA A 73 -5.10 4.07 0.10
C ALA A 73 -4.24 5.30 0.38
N LEU A 74 -4.78 6.46 0.02
CA LEU A 74 -4.20 7.78 0.22
C LEU A 74 -5.22 8.63 0.98
N THR A 75 -4.74 9.56 1.81
CA THR A 75 -5.62 10.57 2.38
C THR A 75 -6.22 11.44 1.27
N PRO A 76 -7.42 12.02 1.46
CA PRO A 76 -8.04 12.87 0.45
C PRO A 76 -7.18 14.07 0.02
N ALA A 77 -6.33 14.57 0.91
CA ALA A 77 -5.48 15.74 0.67
C ALA A 77 -4.40 15.51 -0.40
N VAL A 78 -3.93 14.26 -0.55
CA VAL A 78 -2.86 13.89 -1.50
C VAL A 78 -3.32 12.85 -2.51
N ARG A 79 -4.64 12.66 -2.66
CA ARG A 79 -5.21 11.64 -3.53
C ARG A 79 -5.15 12.08 -5.00
N ASP A 80 -3.96 12.06 -5.56
CA ASP A 80 -3.74 12.25 -6.98
C ASP A 80 -2.92 11.10 -7.59
N ALA A 81 -2.91 11.05 -8.93
CA ALA A 81 -2.24 9.99 -9.67
C ALA A 81 -0.71 10.04 -9.56
N ASN A 82 -0.13 11.24 -9.34
CA ASN A 82 1.31 11.40 -9.22
C ASN A 82 1.79 10.80 -7.90
N GLN A 83 1.07 11.05 -6.79
CA GLN A 83 1.42 10.48 -5.48
C GLN A 83 1.30 8.96 -5.47
N THR A 84 0.31 8.42 -6.18
CA THR A 84 0.20 6.96 -6.36
C THR A 84 1.38 6.40 -7.15
N SER A 85 1.84 7.10 -8.20
CA SER A 85 3.03 6.69 -8.97
C SER A 85 4.27 6.71 -8.08
N THR A 86 4.54 7.81 -7.38
CA THR A 86 5.67 7.94 -6.44
C THR A 86 5.69 6.81 -5.41
N MET A 87 4.53 6.45 -4.87
CA MET A 87 4.39 5.33 -3.94
C MET A 87 4.77 3.98 -4.57
N LEU A 88 4.45 3.77 -5.85
CA LEU A 88 4.79 2.55 -6.57
C LEU A 88 6.26 2.53 -7.02
N ASP A 89 6.84 3.69 -7.36
CA ASP A 89 8.27 3.85 -7.63
C ASP A 89 9.09 3.44 -6.41
N GLU A 90 8.76 4.01 -5.24
CA GLU A 90 9.39 3.65 -3.96
C GLU A 90 9.18 2.18 -3.58
N LEU A 91 8.06 1.58 -4.00
CA LEU A 91 7.77 0.16 -3.76
C LEU A 91 8.64 -0.73 -4.63
N ALA A 92 8.83 -0.39 -5.90
CA ALA A 92 9.72 -1.10 -6.81
C ALA A 92 11.17 -1.02 -6.33
N ASP A 93 11.61 0.15 -5.85
CA ASP A 93 12.93 0.33 -5.24
C ASP A 93 13.12 -0.52 -3.97
N MET A 94 12.06 -0.71 -3.18
CA MET A 94 12.10 -1.53 -1.96
C MET A 94 12.20 -3.04 -2.27
N TYR A 95 11.70 -3.47 -3.43
CA TYR A 95 11.64 -4.87 -3.86
C TYR A 95 12.19 -5.03 -5.29
N PRO A 96 13.49 -4.75 -5.52
CA PRO A 96 14.05 -4.63 -6.86
C PRO A 96 14.08 -5.96 -7.63
N ASP A 97 14.03 -7.09 -6.91
CA ASP A 97 14.03 -8.43 -7.50
C ASP A 97 12.61 -8.94 -7.80
N GLN A 98 11.56 -8.19 -7.43
CA GLN A 98 10.17 -8.58 -7.63
C GLN A 98 9.45 -7.64 -8.58
N ARG A 99 8.73 -8.20 -9.56
CA ARG A 99 7.84 -7.41 -10.40
C ARG A 99 6.57 -7.03 -9.63
N LEU A 100 6.18 -5.76 -9.69
CA LEU A 100 4.90 -5.33 -9.11
C LEU A 100 3.73 -5.90 -9.91
N MET A 101 2.75 -6.45 -9.21
CA MET A 101 1.50 -6.94 -9.80
C MET A 101 0.30 -6.47 -9.00
N GLY A 102 -0.84 -6.26 -9.66
CA GLY A 102 -2.09 -5.91 -8.98
C GLY A 102 -3.02 -7.10 -8.81
N THR A 103 -3.86 -7.06 -7.79
CA THR A 103 -5.09 -7.86 -7.73
C THR A 103 -6.14 -7.31 -8.72
N LEU A 104 -7.33 -7.92 -8.76
CA LEU A 104 -8.45 -7.39 -9.56
C LEU A 104 -8.77 -5.92 -9.22
N GLU A 105 -8.56 -5.49 -7.97
CA GLU A 105 -8.87 -4.15 -7.51
C GLU A 105 -7.78 -3.12 -7.88
N THR A 106 -6.52 -3.55 -7.94
CA THR A 106 -5.35 -2.66 -8.13
C THR A 106 -4.71 -2.78 -9.51
N THR A 107 -5.05 -3.81 -10.31
CA THR A 107 -4.44 -4.08 -11.63
C THR A 107 -4.48 -2.88 -12.58
N LYS A 108 -5.58 -2.10 -12.57
CA LYS A 108 -5.69 -0.90 -13.42
C LYS A 108 -4.67 0.18 -13.06
N VAL A 109 -4.40 0.34 -11.76
CA VAL A 109 -3.42 1.32 -11.27
C VAL A 109 -2.01 0.85 -11.60
N ILE A 110 -1.72 -0.44 -11.37
CA ILE A 110 -0.40 -1.02 -11.69
C ILE A 110 -0.12 -0.95 -13.19
N ALA A 111 -1.07 -1.32 -14.05
CA ALA A 111 -0.88 -1.25 -15.50
C ALA A 111 -0.64 0.18 -16.01
N LYS A 112 -1.33 1.17 -15.42
CA LYS A 112 -1.11 2.59 -15.76
C LYS A 112 0.29 3.05 -15.34
N TRP A 113 0.75 2.64 -14.17
CA TRP A 113 2.09 2.94 -13.67
C TRP A 113 3.18 2.25 -14.50
N GLU A 114 2.99 0.98 -14.86
CA GLU A 114 3.95 0.24 -15.69
C GLU A 114 4.11 0.89 -17.07
N ALA A 115 3.02 1.31 -17.69
CA ALA A 115 3.04 2.01 -18.98
C ALA A 115 3.71 3.40 -18.96
N SER A 116 3.95 4.00 -17.79
CA SER A 116 4.73 5.26 -17.68
C SER A 116 6.23 5.03 -17.45
N HIS A 117 6.65 3.77 -17.31
CA HIS A 117 8.03 3.35 -17.11
C HIS A 117 8.63 2.63 -18.34
N GLU A 118 7.86 2.50 -19.42
CA GLU A 118 8.31 2.11 -20.77
C GLU A 118 8.66 3.34 -21.63
#